data_AF-A0A350MQM6-F1
#
_entry.id   AF-A0A350MQM6-F1
#
_cell.length_a   1.000
_cell.length_b   1.000
_cell.length_c   1.000
_cell.angle_alpha   90.00
_cell.angle_beta   90.00
_cell.angle_gamma   90.00
#
_symmetry.space_group_name_H-M   'P 1'
#
loop_
_entity.id
_entity.type
_entity.pdbx_description
1 polymer ?
#
loop_
_entity_poly.entity_id
_entity_poly.type
_entity_poly.pdbx_seq_one_letter_code
_entity_poly.pdbx_strand_id
1 'polypeptide(L)' 'MQASTIKASLLAFGTPERAQHSSYFFKTGMGEYGEGDRFIGCSVPEIRRVAAA' A
#
# COMPACT_ATOMS: atom_id res chain seq x y z
N MET A 1 5.05 17.53 7.03
CA MET A 1 4.23 17.18 5.84
C MET A 1 2.78 16.96 6.26
N GLN A 2 1.79 17.31 5.43
CA GLN A 2 0.37 17.01 5.71
C GLN A 2 0.03 15.57 5.31
N ALA A 3 -0.94 14.94 5.99
CA ALA A 3 -1.35 13.56 5.73
C ALA A 3 -1.80 13.34 4.27
N SER A 4 -2.47 14.33 3.67
CA SER A 4 -2.88 14.30 2.25
C SER A 4 -1.69 14.25 1.30
N THR A 5 -0.64 15.02 1.58
CA THR A 5 0.60 15.03 0.79
C THR A 5 1.32 13.68 0.89
N ILE A 6 1.43 13.11 2.10
CA ILE A 6 2.05 11.79 2.30
C ILE A 6 1.29 10.72 1.51
N LYS A 7 -0.05 10.73 1.60
CA LYS A 7 -0.89 9.78 0.87
C LYS A 7 -0.70 9.89 -0.64
N ALA A 8 -0.65 11.11 -1.18
CA ALA A 8 -0.40 11.34 -2.60
C ALA A 8 0.98 10.83 -3.04
N SER A 9 2.03 11.11 -2.25
CA SER A 9 3.39 10.62 -2.52
C SER A 9 3.48 9.10 -2.54
N LEU A 10 2.82 8.43 -1.61
CA LEU A 10 2.77 6.96 -1.59
C LEU A 10 2.00 6.41 -2.80
N LEU A 11 0.82 6.97 -3.10
CA LEU A 11 0.02 6.55 -4.25
C LEU A 11 0.79 6.66 -5.58
N ALA A 12 1.69 7.64 -5.72
CA ALA A 12 2.51 7.81 -6.93
C ALA A 12 3.49 6.64 -7.20
N PHE A 13 3.86 5.88 -6.17
CA PHE A 13 4.71 4.69 -6.31
C PHE A 13 3.92 3.38 -6.46
N GLY A 14 2.62 3.39 -6.18
CA GLY A 14 1.80 2.20 -6.15
C GLY A 14 1.55 1.60 -7.54
N THR A 15 1.64 0.28 -7.68
CA THR A 15 1.21 -0.44 -8.89
C THR A 15 0.11 -1.46 -8.61
N PRO A 16 -0.82 -1.69 -9.56
CA PRO A 16 -1.88 -2.69 -9.41
C PRO A 16 -1.35 -4.10 -9.16
N GLU A 17 -0.27 -4.48 -9.82
CA GLU A 17 0.30 -5.83 -9.73
C GLU A 17 0.85 -6.10 -8.32
N ARG A 18 1.55 -5.11 -7.74
CA ARG A 18 2.06 -5.20 -6.37
C ARG A 18 0.93 -5.19 -5.34
N ALA A 19 -0.08 -4.35 -5.56
CA ALA A 19 -1.28 -4.33 -4.72
C ALA A 19 -2.00 -5.69 -4.72
N GLN A 20 -2.14 -6.32 -5.88
CA GLN A 20 -2.73 -7.65 -6.01
C GLN A 20 -1.89 -8.71 -5.30
N HIS A 21 -0.57 -8.69 -5.46
CA HIS A 21 0.30 -9.65 -4.78
C HIS A 21 0.22 -9.53 -3.25
N SER A 22 0.21 -8.30 -2.72
CA SER A 22 0.00 -8.08 -1.28
C SER A 22 -1.38 -8.54 -0.83
N SER A 23 -2.44 -8.22 -1.58
CA SER A 23 -3.81 -8.64 -1.26
C SER A 23 -3.94 -10.16 -1.20
N TYR A 24 -3.29 -10.89 -2.13
CA TYR A 24 -3.22 -12.34 -2.11
C TYR A 24 -2.46 -12.88 -0.90
N PHE A 25 -1.27 -12.33 -0.60
CA PHE A 25 -0.45 -12.76 0.53
C PHE A 25 -1.16 -12.57 1.88
N PHE A 26 -1.83 -11.43 2.06
CA PHE A 26 -2.55 -11.10 3.30
C PHE A 26 -3.96 -11.67 3.37
N LYS A 27 -4.44 -12.32 2.30
CA LYS A 27 -5.76 -12.97 2.23
C LYS A 27 -6.88 -11.98 2.59
N THR A 28 -7.19 -11.09 1.65
CA THR A 28 -8.15 -9.99 1.89
C THR A 28 -9.58 -10.30 1.44
N GLY A 29 -9.89 -11.56 1.12
CA GLY A 29 -11.23 -12.01 0.79
C GLY A 29 -12.17 -12.05 2.00
N MET A 30 -13.46 -12.26 1.73
CA MET A 30 -14.48 -12.39 2.78
C MET A 30 -14.19 -13.60 3.68
N GLY A 31 -14.19 -13.41 4.99
CA GLY A 31 -13.85 -14.42 5.99
C GLY A 31 -12.36 -14.72 6.11
N GLU A 32 -11.49 -13.98 5.41
CA GLU A 32 -10.05 -14.16 5.46
C GLU A 32 -9.36 -13.17 6.43
N TYR A 33 -8.05 -13.32 6.61
CA TYR A 33 -7.28 -12.60 7.63
C TYR A 33 -7.33 -11.07 7.47
N GLY A 34 -7.15 -10.58 6.25
CA GLY A 34 -7.18 -9.16 5.92
C GLY A 34 -8.48 -8.73 5.27
N GLU A 35 -9.61 -9.35 5.60
CA GLU A 35 -10.90 -9.05 4.97
C GLU A 35 -11.16 -7.53 4.88
N GLY A 36 -11.35 -7.03 3.65
CA GLY A 36 -11.64 -5.63 3.39
C GLY A 36 -10.43 -4.70 3.28
N ASP A 37 -9.22 -5.18 3.56
CA ASP A 37 -8.00 -4.39 3.39
C ASP A 37 -7.73 -4.07 1.91
N ARG A 38 -7.14 -2.89 1.68
CA ARG A 38 -6.76 -2.40 0.35
C ARG A 38 -5.31 -1.96 0.35
N PHE A 39 -4.53 -2.54 -0.56
CA PHE A 39 -3.11 -2.22 -0.70
C PHE A 39 -2.87 -1.15 -1.77
N ILE A 40 -1.97 -0.20 -1.47
CA ILE A 40 -1.53 0.85 -2.40
C ILE A 40 -0.59 0.28 -3.48
N GLY A 41 0.16 -0.78 -3.15
CA GLY A 41 1.15 -1.37 -4.06
C GLY A 41 2.55 -0.75 -3.99
N CYS A 42 2.87 0.06 -2.97
CA CYS A 42 4.24 0.55 -2.75
C CYS A 42 5.18 -0.54 -2.23
N SER A 43 6.47 -0.37 -2.43
CA SER A 43 7.53 -1.15 -1.76
C SER A 43 7.96 -0.51 -0.45
N VAL A 44 8.55 -1.32 0.44
CA VAL A 44 9.09 -0.84 1.72
C VAL A 44 10.17 0.25 1.51
N PRO A 45 11.10 0.14 0.55
CA PRO A 45 12.04 1.23 0.27
C PRO A 45 11.37 2.56 -0.14
N GLU A 46 10.29 2.52 -0.93
CA GLU A 46 9.56 3.73 -1.34
C GLU A 46 8.83 4.37 -0.15
N ILE A 47 8.21 3.55 0.71
CA ILE A 47 7.59 4.03 1.96
C ILE A 47 8.64 4.74 2.83
N ARG A 48 9.82 4.13 2.99
CA ARG A 48 10.93 4.73 3.76
C ARG A 48 11.42 6.04 3.15
N ARG A 49 11.45 6.17 1.82
CA ARG A 49 11.81 7.41 1.13
C ARG A 49 10.83 8.53 1.47
N VAL A 50 9.52 8.26 1.46
CA VAL A 50 8.51 9.26 1.82
C VAL A 50 8.57 9.62 3.31
N ALA A 51 8.82 8.64 4.18
CA ALA A 51 8.88 8.85 5.63
C ALA A 51 10.11 9.66 6.10
N ALA A 52 11.20 9.64 5.33
CA ALA A 52 12.44 10.36 5.66
C ALA A 52 12.46 11.83 5.15
N ALA A 53 11.43 12.26 4.41
CA ALA A 53 11.28 13.61 3.88
C ALA A 53 10.40 14.48 4.79
#